data_AF-A0A2I2L2E7-F1
#
_entry.id   AF-A0A2I2L2E7-F1
#
_cell.length_a   1.000
_cell.length_b   1.000
_cell.length_c   1.000
_cell.angle_alpha   90.00
_cell.angle_beta   90.00
_cell.angle_gamma   90.00
#
_symmetry.space_group_name_H-M   'P 1'
#
loop_
_entity.id
_entity.type
_entity.pdbx_description
1 polymer ?
#
loop_
_entity_poly.entity_id
_entity_poly.type
_entity_poly.pdbx_seq_one_letter_code
_entity_poly.pdbx_strand_id
1 'polypeptide(L)'
;MSPAGSAGTPAPTTPGAVAGRVVADPAELLSVLVDEVLAHLRPFVGELRSRVRLGRPALWGAVAAQCARSFLLTERVSGDPVLGRDEADAFFALAAPTMLARPRWQEFVHRGRSYVGMRRGSCCLAHRMDEEYCTTCPFTDDLEREQRMRTWIDTQGDGGLAV
;
A
#
# COMPACT_ATOMS: atom_id res chain seq x y z
N MET A 1 -4.58 -11.46 -42.59
CA MET A 1 -4.24 -10.02 -42.61
C MET A 1 -4.32 -9.52 -41.18
N SER A 2 -3.18 -9.12 -40.62
CA SER A 2 -2.99 -8.67 -39.23
C SER A 2 -3.77 -7.40 -38.88
N PRO A 3 -4.16 -7.18 -37.63
CA PRO A 3 -4.36 -5.83 -37.12
C PRO A 3 -3.01 -5.29 -36.61
N ALA A 4 -2.64 -4.11 -37.10
CA ALA A 4 -1.44 -3.40 -36.69
C ALA A 4 -1.59 -2.93 -35.23
N GLY A 5 -0.61 -3.30 -34.39
CA GLY A 5 -0.46 -2.74 -33.06
C GLY A 5 -0.08 -1.27 -33.15
N SER A 6 -0.83 -0.41 -32.45
CA SER A 6 -0.46 1.00 -32.32
C SER A 6 0.78 1.11 -31.43
N ALA A 7 1.91 1.47 -32.02
CA ALA A 7 3.07 1.93 -31.29
C ALA A 7 2.68 3.20 -30.51
N GLY A 8 2.76 3.14 -29.18
CA GLY A 8 2.55 4.31 -28.35
C GLY A 8 3.56 5.41 -28.69
N THR A 9 3.08 6.62 -28.93
CA THR A 9 3.90 7.81 -29.18
C THR A 9 4.92 7.97 -28.04
N PRO A 10 6.23 8.13 -28.33
CA PRO A 10 7.21 8.37 -27.29
C PRO A 10 6.92 9.72 -26.62
N ALA A 11 6.87 9.71 -25.29
CA ALA A 11 6.71 10.93 -24.49
C ALA A 11 7.89 11.89 -24.75
N PRO A 12 7.66 13.22 -24.72
CA PRO A 12 8.71 14.20 -24.92
C PRO A 12 9.81 14.03 -23.86
N THR A 13 11.07 14.06 -24.31
CA THR A 13 12.24 13.85 -23.47
C THR A 13 12.56 15.12 -22.67
N THR A 14 12.18 15.15 -21.40
CA THR A 14 12.58 16.21 -20.47
C THR A 14 14.08 16.06 -20.15
N PRO A 15 14.90 17.13 -20.18
CA PRO A 15 16.29 17.07 -19.72
C PRO A 15 16.34 16.63 -18.26
N GLY A 16 16.98 15.50 -17.98
CA GLY A 16 16.97 14.83 -16.67
C GLY A 16 16.00 13.66 -16.54
N ALA A 17 15.25 13.33 -17.60
CA ALA A 17 14.46 12.11 -17.65
C ALA A 17 15.38 10.89 -17.57
N VAL A 18 15.33 10.21 -16.43
CA VAL A 18 15.86 8.85 -16.30
C VAL A 18 15.18 8.02 -17.39
N ALA A 19 15.96 7.35 -18.25
CA ALA A 19 15.39 6.50 -19.29
C ALA A 19 14.47 5.48 -18.62
N GLY A 20 13.16 5.58 -18.89
CA GLY A 20 12.17 4.66 -18.32
C GLY A 20 12.45 3.24 -18.80
N ARG A 21 12.44 2.27 -17.88
CA ARG A 21 12.51 0.85 -18.24
C ARG A 21 11.16 0.44 -18.83
N VAL A 22 11.16 0.03 -20.09
CA VAL A 22 10.01 -0.61 -20.73
C VAL A 22 10.05 -2.10 -20.42
N VAL A 23 8.90 -2.66 -20.08
CA VAL A 23 8.70 -4.09 -19.76
C VAL A 23 7.62 -4.67 -20.68
N ALA A 24 7.61 -5.99 -20.87
CA ALA A 24 6.78 -6.65 -21.85
C ALA A 24 5.29 -6.72 -21.46
N ASP A 25 5.00 -6.89 -20.16
CA ASP A 25 3.65 -7.08 -19.66
C ASP A 25 3.49 -6.60 -18.20
N PRO A 26 2.24 -6.52 -17.68
CA PRO A 26 1.98 -6.08 -16.31
C PRO A 26 2.59 -6.98 -15.21
N ALA A 27 2.78 -8.28 -15.47
CA ALA A 27 3.39 -9.17 -14.49
C ALA A 27 4.89 -8.89 -14.36
N GLU A 28 5.58 -8.62 -15.46
CA GLU A 28 6.95 -8.13 -15.44
C GLU A 28 7.03 -6.76 -14.74
N LEU A 29 6.09 -5.84 -15.03
CA LEU A 29 6.03 -4.54 -14.35
C LEU A 29 5.91 -4.69 -12.83
N LEU A 30 5.05 -5.58 -12.35
CA LEU A 30 4.87 -5.83 -10.93
C LEU A 30 6.14 -6.40 -10.29
N SER A 31 6.83 -7.32 -10.95
CA SER A 31 8.11 -7.85 -10.48
C SER A 31 9.16 -6.75 -10.36
N VAL A 32 9.28 -5.89 -11.39
CA VAL A 32 10.21 -4.75 -11.38
C VAL A 32 9.85 -3.77 -10.27
N LEU A 33 8.57 -3.46 -10.09
CA LEU A 33 8.11 -2.58 -9.01
C LEU A 33 8.52 -3.12 -7.64
N VAL A 34 8.32 -4.41 -7.39
CA VAL A 34 8.69 -5.05 -6.12
C VAL A 34 10.19 -4.97 -5.90
N ASP A 35 11.00 -5.31 -6.90
CA ASP A 35 12.45 -5.27 -6.82
C ASP A 35 12.97 -3.85 -6.53
N GLU A 36 12.46 -2.86 -7.24
CA GLU A 36 12.86 -1.45 -7.06
C GLU A 36 12.46 -0.93 -5.67
N VAL A 37 11.23 -1.22 -5.21
CA VAL A 37 10.79 -0.82 -3.86
C VAL A 37 11.66 -1.46 -2.78
N LEU A 38 11.94 -2.76 -2.90
CA LEU A 38 12.79 -3.47 -1.94
C LEU A 38 14.23 -2.97 -1.98
N ALA A 39 14.80 -2.75 -3.16
CA ALA A 39 16.16 -2.24 -3.33
C ALA A 39 16.30 -0.83 -2.75
N HIS A 40 15.33 0.05 -3.03
CA HIS A 40 15.32 1.42 -2.55
C HIS A 40 15.19 1.51 -1.02
N LEU A 41 14.30 0.72 -0.43
CA LEU A 41 14.00 0.82 1.01
C LEU A 41 14.95 0.02 1.89
N ARG A 42 15.66 -0.98 1.36
CA ARG A 42 16.62 -1.79 2.12
C ARG A 42 17.70 -0.98 2.85
N PRO A 43 18.43 -0.04 2.21
CA PRO A 43 19.42 0.77 2.92
C PRO A 43 18.77 1.65 3.99
N PHE A 44 17.60 2.24 3.70
CA PHE A 44 16.86 3.06 4.66
C PHE A 44 16.43 2.26 5.91
N VAL A 45 15.84 1.08 5.72
CA VAL A 45 15.46 0.19 6.82
C VAL A 45 16.68 -0.27 7.60
N GLY A 46 17.80 -0.54 6.91
CA GLY A 46 19.08 -0.89 7.53
C GLY A 46 19.60 0.21 8.46
N GLU A 47 19.63 1.45 7.97
CA GLU A 47 20.07 2.61 8.74
C GLU A 47 19.13 2.89 9.91
N LEU A 48 17.82 2.91 9.67
CA LEU A 48 16.82 3.18 10.71
C LEU A 48 16.89 2.15 11.84
N ARG A 49 17.12 0.87 11.51
CA ARG A 49 17.26 -0.21 12.50
C ARG A 49 18.38 0.03 13.51
N SER A 50 19.43 0.77 13.14
CA SER A 50 20.51 1.12 14.06
C SER A 50 20.13 2.20 15.07
N ARG A 51 19.09 2.98 14.77
CA ARG A 51 18.66 4.16 15.55
C ARG A 51 17.41 3.92 16.39
N VAL A 52 16.64 2.87 16.10
CA VAL A 52 15.38 2.57 16.79
C VAL A 52 15.36 1.19 17.43
N ARG A 53 14.45 1.00 18.40
CA ARG A 53 14.24 -0.28 19.10
C ARG A 53 13.30 -1.25 18.38
N LEU A 54 12.81 -0.89 17.19
CA LEU A 54 11.94 -1.76 16.39
C LEU A 54 12.73 -2.87 15.71
N GLY A 55 12.20 -4.09 15.76
CA GLY A 55 12.75 -5.23 15.02
C GLY A 55 12.56 -5.10 13.51
N ARG A 56 13.35 -5.85 12.72
CA ARG A 56 13.23 -5.90 11.25
C ARG A 56 11.79 -6.19 10.77
N PRO A 57 11.04 -7.14 11.37
CA PRO A 57 9.65 -7.38 10.96
C PRO A 57 8.72 -6.18 11.16
N ALA A 58 8.92 -5.40 12.23
CA ALA A 58 8.11 -4.20 12.49
C ALA A 58 8.45 -3.06 11.50
N LEU A 59 9.73 -2.90 11.16
CA LEU A 59 10.16 -1.90 10.17
C LEU A 59 9.64 -2.23 8.77
N TRP A 60 9.78 -3.47 8.32
CA TRP A 60 9.23 -3.89 7.03
C TRP A 60 7.69 -3.97 7.04
N GLY A 61 7.06 -4.24 8.18
CA GLY A 61 5.61 -4.13 8.32
C GLY A 61 5.11 -2.69 8.25
N ALA A 62 5.90 -1.71 8.70
CA ALA A 62 5.59 -0.29 8.50
C ALA A 62 5.70 0.09 7.02
N VAL A 63 6.72 -0.40 6.31
CA VAL A 63 6.83 -0.26 4.85
C VAL A 63 5.63 -0.88 4.16
N ALA A 64 5.29 -2.13 4.49
CA ALA A 64 4.16 -2.84 3.90
C ALA A 64 2.83 -2.10 4.12
N ALA A 65 2.62 -1.51 5.30
CA ALA A 65 1.44 -0.71 5.56
C ALA A 65 1.35 0.54 4.67
N GLN A 66 2.49 1.20 4.36
CA GLN A 66 2.48 2.33 3.44
C GLN A 66 2.22 1.89 2.00
N CYS A 67 2.82 0.78 1.55
CA CYS A 67 2.53 0.22 0.23
C CYS A 67 1.05 -0.14 0.07
N ALA A 68 0.47 -0.84 1.05
CA ALA A 68 -0.96 -1.17 1.04
C ALA A 68 -1.85 0.08 0.96
N ARG A 69 -1.51 1.15 1.71
CA ARG A 69 -2.22 2.43 1.62
C ARG A 69 -2.18 3.00 0.21
N SER A 70 -1.01 2.99 -0.42
CA SER A 70 -0.84 3.46 -1.81
C SER A 70 -1.69 2.68 -2.80
N PHE A 71 -1.79 1.35 -2.62
CA PHE A 71 -2.66 0.53 -3.46
C PHE A 71 -4.14 0.83 -3.23
N LEU A 72 -4.59 0.98 -1.97
CA LEU A 72 -6.00 1.31 -1.70
C LEU A 72 -6.41 2.70 -2.23
N LEU A 73 -5.46 3.61 -2.45
CA LEU A 73 -5.74 4.90 -3.08
C LEU A 73 -6.15 4.78 -4.57
N THR A 74 -5.94 3.63 -5.22
CA THR A 74 -6.37 3.42 -6.62
C THR A 74 -7.88 3.52 -6.78
N GLU A 75 -8.65 3.26 -5.72
CA GLU A 75 -10.11 3.44 -5.73
C GLU A 75 -10.52 4.86 -6.15
N ARG A 76 -9.71 5.89 -5.86
CA ARG A 76 -10.01 7.28 -6.28
C ARG A 76 -10.15 7.43 -7.80
N VAL A 77 -9.43 6.61 -8.55
CA VAL A 77 -9.40 6.67 -10.01
C VAL A 77 -10.20 5.54 -10.66
N SER A 78 -10.23 4.35 -10.04
CA SER A 78 -10.96 3.20 -10.58
C SER A 78 -12.45 3.20 -10.20
N GLY A 79 -12.80 3.79 -9.06
CA GLY A 79 -14.12 3.62 -8.43
C GLY A 79 -14.37 2.20 -7.91
N ASP A 80 -13.37 1.31 -7.96
CA ASP A 80 -13.44 -0.07 -7.52
C ASP A 80 -12.72 -0.24 -6.17
N PRO A 81 -13.46 -0.52 -5.07
CA PRO A 81 -12.88 -0.70 -3.75
C PRO A 81 -12.01 -1.96 -3.60
N VAL A 82 -12.13 -2.93 -4.50
CA VAL A 82 -11.44 -4.22 -4.40
C VAL A 82 -10.12 -4.23 -5.18
N LEU A 83 -10.05 -3.52 -6.31
CA LEU A 83 -8.88 -3.50 -7.20
C LEU A 83 -7.57 -3.22 -6.45
N GLY A 84 -7.54 -2.21 -5.58
CA GLY A 84 -6.34 -1.89 -4.80
C GLY A 84 -5.88 -3.02 -3.87
N ARG A 85 -6.82 -3.75 -3.27
CA ARG A 85 -6.48 -4.91 -2.44
C ARG A 85 -5.84 -6.03 -3.27
N ASP A 86 -6.41 -6.35 -4.43
CA ASP A 86 -5.94 -7.48 -5.23
C ASP A 86 -4.53 -7.22 -5.78
N GLU A 87 -4.27 -6.00 -6.25
CA GLU A 87 -2.93 -5.53 -6.66
C GLU A 87 -1.93 -5.58 -5.49
N ALA A 88 -2.37 -5.18 -4.29
CA ALA A 88 -1.52 -5.26 -3.09
C ALA A 88 -1.21 -6.71 -2.70
N ASP A 89 -2.17 -7.63 -2.79
CA ASP A 89 -1.94 -9.05 -2.49
C ASP A 89 -0.93 -9.68 -3.46
N ALA A 90 -1.01 -9.35 -4.76
CA ALA A 90 -0.03 -9.76 -5.77
C ALA A 90 1.36 -9.18 -5.48
N PHE A 91 1.45 -7.88 -5.17
CA PHE A 91 2.69 -7.22 -4.76
C PHE A 91 3.33 -7.92 -3.54
N PHE A 92 2.55 -8.18 -2.48
CA PHE A 92 3.09 -8.80 -1.27
C PHE A 92 3.45 -10.27 -1.43
N ALA A 93 2.83 -10.99 -2.37
CA ALA A 93 3.24 -12.35 -2.69
C ALA A 93 4.68 -12.38 -3.23
N LEU A 94 5.02 -11.43 -4.12
CA LEU A 94 6.37 -11.28 -4.66
C LEU A 94 7.36 -10.67 -3.65
N ALA A 95 6.91 -9.78 -2.77
CA ALA A 95 7.76 -9.16 -1.75
C ALA A 95 8.11 -10.10 -0.57
N ALA A 96 7.57 -11.31 -0.53
CA ALA A 96 7.88 -12.30 0.48
C ALA A 96 9.31 -12.84 0.33
N PRO A 97 10.03 -13.13 1.45
CA PRO A 97 9.60 -13.03 2.85
C PRO A 97 9.86 -11.65 3.47
N THR A 98 10.34 -10.66 2.71
CA THR A 98 10.80 -9.37 3.25
C THR A 98 9.65 -8.60 3.93
N MET A 99 8.49 -8.55 3.29
CA MET A 99 7.28 -7.90 3.82
C MET A 99 6.30 -8.91 4.44
N LEU A 100 6.80 -9.87 5.23
CA LEU A 100 5.94 -10.92 5.82
C LEU A 100 4.85 -10.36 6.75
N ALA A 101 5.15 -9.27 7.47
CA ALA A 101 4.18 -8.55 8.32
C ALA A 101 3.28 -7.59 7.50
N ARG A 102 2.79 -8.07 6.35
CA ARG A 102 1.85 -7.33 5.49
C ARG A 102 0.50 -7.10 6.17
N PRO A 103 -0.25 -6.06 5.79
CA PRO A 103 -1.59 -5.83 6.31
C PRO A 103 -2.56 -6.98 6.02
N ARG A 104 -3.63 -7.05 6.82
CA ARG A 104 -4.82 -7.85 6.52
C ARG A 104 -5.97 -6.93 6.16
N TRP A 105 -6.79 -7.34 5.20
CA TRP A 105 -7.93 -6.57 4.73
C TRP A 105 -9.13 -6.70 5.66
N GLN A 106 -9.92 -5.64 5.74
CA GLN A 106 -11.19 -5.62 6.46
C GLN A 106 -12.24 -4.98 5.56
N GLU A 107 -13.24 -5.76 5.18
CA GLU A 107 -14.37 -5.31 4.38
C GLU A 107 -15.51 -4.88 5.28
N PHE A 108 -16.17 -3.77 4.94
CA PHE A 108 -17.34 -3.29 5.67
C PHE A 108 -18.21 -2.39 4.78
N VAL A 109 -19.46 -2.18 5.20
CA VAL A 109 -20.39 -1.25 4.56
C VAL A 109 -20.58 -0.02 5.44
N HIS A 110 -20.49 1.16 4.83
CA HIS A 110 -20.76 2.44 5.49
C HIS A 110 -21.52 3.37 4.54
N ARG A 111 -22.61 3.98 5.02
CA ARG A 111 -23.49 4.86 4.23
C ARG A 111 -23.90 4.26 2.86
N GLY A 112 -24.17 2.95 2.84
CA GLY A 112 -24.61 2.24 1.63
C GLY A 112 -23.52 1.90 0.61
N ARG A 113 -22.23 2.17 0.91
CA ARG A 113 -21.08 1.84 0.06
C ARG A 113 -20.19 0.79 0.74
N SER A 114 -19.65 -0.13 -0.06
CA SER A 114 -18.64 -1.10 0.37
C SER A 114 -17.26 -0.45 0.43
N TYR A 115 -16.48 -0.79 1.45
CA TYR A 115 -15.11 -0.31 1.67
C TYR A 115 -14.17 -1.47 1.94
N VAL A 116 -12.92 -1.31 1.50
CA VAL A 116 -11.80 -2.18 1.90
C VAL A 116 -10.82 -1.35 2.74
N GLY A 117 -10.84 -1.61 4.04
CA GLY A 117 -9.83 -1.08 4.97
C GLY A 117 -8.70 -2.07 5.22
N MET A 118 -7.73 -1.65 6.03
CA MET A 118 -6.61 -2.51 6.41
C MET A 118 -6.34 -2.50 7.92
N ARG A 119 -5.93 -3.65 8.44
CA ARG A 119 -5.24 -3.80 9.73
C ARG A 119 -3.77 -4.00 9.45
N ARG A 120 -2.89 -3.18 10.02
CA ARG A 120 -1.43 -3.33 9.89
C ARG A 120 -0.99 -4.72 10.37
N GLY A 121 0.01 -5.31 9.71
CA GLY A 121 0.54 -6.62 10.09
C GLY A 121 1.48 -6.61 11.29
N SER A 122 1.97 -5.43 11.70
CA SER A 122 2.81 -5.24 12.89
C SER A 122 2.56 -3.89 13.55
N CYS A 123 2.89 -3.77 14.84
CA CYS A 123 2.77 -2.53 15.58
C CYS A 123 4.04 -1.68 15.42
N CYS A 124 3.87 -0.43 14.99
CA CYS A 124 4.96 0.56 14.92
C CYS A 124 5.26 1.24 16.27
N LEU A 125 4.45 0.99 17.30
CA LEU A 125 4.52 1.61 18.63
C LEU A 125 4.32 3.14 18.65
N ALA A 126 3.70 3.73 17.61
CA ALA A 126 3.41 5.16 17.56
C ALA A 126 2.57 5.64 18.78
N HIS A 127 1.60 4.82 19.22
CA HIS A 127 0.78 5.06 20.42
C HIS A 127 1.56 5.36 21.70
N ARG A 128 2.86 5.03 21.77
CA ARG A 128 3.71 5.37 22.92
C ARG A 128 4.18 6.83 22.91
N MET A 129 3.90 7.56 21.85
CA MET A 129 4.31 8.96 21.65
C MET A 129 3.11 9.92 21.68
N ASP A 130 1.97 9.50 21.10
CA ASP A 130 0.75 10.32 20.94
C ASP A 130 -0.41 9.86 21.83
N GLU A 131 -0.20 8.80 22.65
CA GLU A 131 -1.20 8.16 23.52
C GLU A 131 -2.44 7.61 22.80
N GLU A 132 -2.46 7.57 21.46
CA GLU A 132 -3.59 7.09 20.68
C GLU A 132 -3.22 5.97 19.70
N TYR A 133 -4.10 4.98 19.55
CA TYR A 133 -3.95 3.98 18.50
C TYR A 133 -4.37 4.54 17.15
N CYS A 134 -3.52 4.34 16.12
CA CYS A 134 -3.89 4.69 14.75
C CYS A 134 -5.11 3.90 14.27
N THR A 135 -5.86 4.44 13.30
CA THR A 135 -7.05 3.82 12.71
C THR A 135 -6.83 2.40 12.18
N THR A 136 -5.60 2.02 11.86
CA THR A 136 -5.25 0.70 11.30
C THR A 136 -4.43 -0.16 12.27
N CYS A 137 -4.44 0.17 13.57
CA CYS A 137 -3.62 -0.46 14.60
C CYS A 137 -3.94 -1.96 14.75
N PRO A 138 -2.93 -2.85 14.88
CA PRO A 138 -3.15 -4.27 15.10
C PRO A 138 -3.63 -4.62 16.52
N PHE A 139 -3.55 -3.67 17.47
CA PHE A 139 -3.98 -3.87 18.85
C PHE A 139 -5.42 -3.45 19.12
N THR A 140 -6.06 -2.77 18.17
CA THR A 140 -7.49 -2.47 18.21
C THR A 140 -8.26 -3.68 17.69
N ASP A 141 -9.38 -4.04 18.32
CA ASP A 141 -10.23 -5.11 17.80
C ASP A 141 -10.94 -4.70 16.50
N ASP A 142 -11.57 -5.67 15.83
CA ASP A 142 -12.15 -5.46 14.50
C ASP A 142 -13.34 -4.49 14.50
N LEU A 143 -14.16 -4.49 15.56
CA LEU A 143 -15.32 -3.61 15.68
C LEU A 143 -14.89 -2.17 15.97
N GLU A 144 -14.00 -1.98 16.94
CA GLU A 144 -13.48 -0.65 17.26
C GLU A 144 -12.71 -0.08 16.06
N ARG A 145 -11.94 -0.90 15.35
CA ARG A 145 -11.22 -0.47 14.14
C ARG A 145 -12.18 -0.04 13.03
N GLU A 146 -13.26 -0.79 12.83
CA GLU A 146 -14.28 -0.41 11.86
C GLU A 146 -14.92 0.95 12.21
N GLN A 147 -15.27 1.15 13.48
CA GLN A 147 -15.83 2.41 13.95
C GLN A 147 -14.87 3.58 13.68
N ARG A 148 -13.59 3.41 14.02
CA ARG A 148 -12.54 4.40 13.72
C ARG A 148 -12.41 4.67 12.23
N MET A 149 -12.50 3.64 11.38
CA MET A 149 -12.47 3.80 9.92
C MET A 149 -13.70 4.55 9.40
N ARG A 150 -14.90 4.28 9.92
CA ARG A 150 -16.11 5.02 9.56
C ARG A 150 -15.99 6.50 9.93
N THR A 151 -15.50 6.81 11.13
CA THR A 151 -15.22 8.19 11.54
C THR A 151 -14.18 8.85 10.63
N TRP A 152 -13.11 8.13 10.26
CA TRP A 152 -12.09 8.61 9.34
C TRP A 152 -12.60 8.86 7.92
N ILE A 153 -13.54 8.04 7.42
CA ILE A 153 -14.19 8.28 6.13
C ILE A 153 -15.04 9.54 6.20
N ASP A 154 -15.77 9.71 7.31
CA ASP A 154 -16.66 10.86 7.50
C ASP A 154 -15.90 12.20 7.54
N THR A 155 -14.64 12.23 7.99
CA THR A 155 -13.81 13.44 7.96
C THR A 155 -13.28 13.79 6.56
N GLN A 156 -13.32 12.87 5.61
CA GLN A 156 -12.85 13.08 4.24
C GLN A 156 -13.95 13.60 3.29
N GLY A 157 -15.22 13.56 3.71
CA GLY A 157 -16.36 13.96 2.88
C GLY A 157 -16.73 12.94 1.82
N ASP A 158 -17.43 13.41 0.78
CA ASP A 158 -17.89 12.55 -0.31
C ASP A 158 -16.71 11.94 -1.07
N GLY A 159 -16.72 10.62 -1.24
CA GLY A 159 -15.61 9.89 -1.85
C GLY A 159 -14.46 9.58 -0.89
N GLY A 160 -14.63 9.78 0.42
CA GLY A 160 -13.69 9.33 1.45
C GLY A 160 -13.33 7.85 1.28
N LEU A 161 -12.11 7.48 1.65
CA LEU A 161 -11.57 6.12 1.51
C LEU A 161 -11.14 5.54 2.86
N ALA A 162 -11.14 4.22 2.98
CA ALA A 162 -10.71 3.49 4.17
C ALA A 162 -9.17 3.34 4.28
N VAL A 163 -8.42 4.44 4.06
CA VAL A 163 -6.94 4.46 3.89
C VAL A 163 -6.16 5.22 4.94
#